data_AF-A0A946GCC7-F1
#
_entry.id   AF-A0A946GCC7-F1
#
_cell.length_a   1.000
_cell.length_b   1.000
_cell.length_c   1.000
_cell.angle_alpha   90.00
_cell.angle_beta   90.00
_cell.angle_gamma   90.00
#
_symmetry.space_group_name_H-M   'P 1'
#
loop_
_entity.id
_entity.type
_entity.pdbx_description
1 polymer ?
#
loop_
_entity_poly.entity_id
_entity_poly.type
_entity_poly.pdbx_seq_one_letter_code
_entity_poly.pdbx_strand_id
1 'polypeptide(L)'
;MFKTAKTVQQVAALPFVLRDEGFEVMMITARRDGRWILPKGWPESGEAYCDGAAREAGEEAGVFGSVHAAPVGDFTYRKVMRQGYVVPSQVFVFALWVRETRDTWPEKDVRKRRWITLTEAAGLAGDRGLARFMRGIAETDGAALRSVLAEMEAGGAPAREPATS
;
A
#
# COMPACT_ATOMS: atom_id res chain seq x y z
N MET A 1 33.05 9.83 -12.63
CA MET A 1 32.46 9.94 -11.28
C MET A 1 31.08 9.30 -11.32
N PHE A 2 30.91 8.08 -10.80
CA PHE A 2 29.60 7.42 -10.80
C PHE A 2 28.70 8.16 -9.80
N LYS A 3 27.66 8.84 -10.29
CA LYS A 3 26.62 9.39 -9.42
C LYS A 3 25.98 8.22 -8.67
N THR A 4 26.11 8.19 -7.35
CA THR A 4 25.32 7.30 -6.50
C THR A 4 23.86 7.46 -6.90
N ALA A 5 23.20 6.37 -7.30
CA ALA A 5 21.80 6.43 -7.72
C ALA A 5 20.97 7.00 -6.56
N LYS A 6 20.37 8.18 -6.76
CA LYS A 6 19.51 8.82 -5.77
C LYS A 6 18.36 7.85 -5.45
N THR A 7 18.22 7.46 -4.19
CA THR A 7 17.08 6.66 -3.73
C THR A 7 15.80 7.44 -4.00
N VAL A 8 14.83 6.77 -4.60
CA VAL A 8 13.53 7.37 -4.90
C VAL A 8 12.52 6.95 -3.84
N GLN A 9 11.65 7.88 -3.43
CA GLN A 9 10.63 7.64 -2.40
C GLN A 9 9.27 7.43 -3.05
N GLN A 10 8.54 6.44 -2.56
CA GLN A 10 7.17 6.12 -2.93
C GLN A 10 6.31 5.98 -1.68
N VAL A 11 5.00 6.11 -1.86
CA VAL A 11 3.99 5.84 -0.84
C VAL A 11 3.11 4.69 -1.31
N ALA A 12 2.68 3.86 -0.38
CA ALA A 12 1.79 2.74 -0.64
C ALA A 12 0.69 2.69 0.41
N ALA A 13 -0.51 2.32 -0.02
CA ALA A 13 -1.55 1.90 0.90
C ALA A 13 -1.38 0.42 1.25
N LEU A 14 -1.69 0.08 2.49
CA LEU A 14 -2.04 -1.28 2.92
C LEU A 14 -3.54 -1.29 3.20
N PRO A 15 -4.39 -1.52 2.18
CA PRO A 15 -5.82 -1.57 2.39
C PRO A 15 -6.16 -2.83 3.17
N PHE A 16 -6.89 -2.68 4.27
CA PHE A 16 -7.22 -3.79 5.15
C PHE A 16 -8.68 -3.75 5.60
N VAL A 17 -9.20 -4.93 5.93
CA VAL A 17 -10.46 -5.15 6.65
C VAL A 17 -10.25 -6.22 7.72
N LEU A 18 -10.99 -6.11 8.82
CA LEU A 18 -11.06 -7.17 9.83
C LEU A 18 -12.28 -8.05 9.54
N ARG A 19 -12.05 -9.37 9.41
CA ARG A 19 -13.08 -10.40 9.24
C ARG A 19 -13.06 -11.34 10.44
N ASP A 20 -14.01 -12.27 10.50
CA ASP A 20 -14.11 -13.29 11.55
C ASP A 20 -12.83 -14.13 11.67
N GLU A 21 -12.17 -14.43 10.54
CA GLU A 21 -10.93 -15.21 10.47
C GLU A 21 -9.65 -14.36 10.63
N GLY A 22 -9.78 -13.05 10.87
CA GLY A 22 -8.67 -12.12 11.04
C GLY A 22 -8.55 -11.07 9.94
N PHE A 23 -7.36 -10.50 9.78
CA PHE A 23 -7.14 -9.44 8.78
C PHE A 23 -7.03 -9.98 7.36
N GLU A 24 -7.80 -9.37 6.47
CA GLU A 24 -7.57 -9.45 5.03
C GLU A 24 -6.98 -8.13 4.53
N VAL A 25 -6.12 -8.23 3.52
CA VAL A 25 -5.51 -7.09 2.84
C VAL A 25 -5.76 -7.16 1.34
N MET A 26 -5.85 -6.01 0.70
CA MET A 26 -5.97 -5.92 -0.76
C MET A 26 -4.58 -5.85 -1.40
N MET A 27 -4.30 -6.79 -2.30
CA MET A 27 -3.16 -6.69 -3.22
C MET A 27 -3.64 -6.50 -4.65
N ILE A 28 -2.79 -5.91 -5.49
CA ILE A 28 -3.03 -5.72 -6.92
C ILE A 28 -1.86 -6.25 -7.75
N THR A 29 -2.06 -6.49 -9.03
CA THR A 29 -0.96 -6.83 -9.94
C THR A 29 -0.26 -5.58 -10.47
N ALA A 30 1.07 -5.59 -10.57
CA ALA A 30 1.82 -4.57 -11.28
C ALA A 30 1.54 -4.63 -12.79
N ARG A 31 1.36 -3.46 -13.42
CA ARG A 31 1.03 -3.35 -14.87
C ARG A 31 2.03 -4.06 -15.80
N ARG A 32 3.31 -4.09 -15.44
CA ARG A 32 4.40 -4.52 -16.35
C ARG A 32 4.56 -6.03 -16.43
N ASP A 33 4.54 -6.69 -15.28
CA ASP A 33 4.98 -8.09 -15.12
C ASP A 33 3.99 -8.94 -14.33
N GLY A 34 2.83 -8.37 -13.95
CA GLY A 34 1.75 -9.09 -13.29
C GLY A 34 2.04 -9.52 -11.85
N ARG A 35 3.18 -9.11 -11.26
CA ARG A 35 3.51 -9.48 -9.88
C ARG A 35 2.58 -8.78 -8.88
N TRP A 36 2.25 -9.44 -7.78
CA TRP A 36 1.41 -8.85 -6.73
C TRP A 36 2.18 -7.81 -5.91
N ILE A 37 1.58 -6.63 -5.77
CA ILE A 37 2.11 -5.47 -5.05
C ILE A 37 1.01 -4.82 -4.20
N LEU A 38 1.41 -3.91 -3.33
CA LEU A 38 0.49 -2.93 -2.73
C LEU A 38 0.19 -1.80 -3.74
N PRO A 39 -1.02 -1.19 -3.69
CA PRO A 39 -1.31 0.05 -4.40
C PRO A 39 -0.30 1.13 -4.00
N LYS A 40 0.40 1.71 -4.98
CA LYS A 40 1.52 2.60 -4.68
C LYS A 40 1.87 3.53 -5.84
N GLY A 41 2.31 4.73 -5.48
CA GLY A 41 2.67 5.75 -6.45
C GLY A 41 3.77 6.68 -6.00
N TRP A 42 3.78 7.85 -6.61
CA TRP A 42 4.70 8.94 -6.29
C TRP A 42 3.94 9.97 -5.45
N PRO A 43 4.52 10.48 -4.37
CA PRO A 43 3.94 11.63 -3.69
C PRO A 43 3.83 12.82 -4.63
N GLU A 44 2.69 13.48 -4.64
CA GLU A 44 2.50 14.72 -5.38
C GLU A 44 2.96 15.95 -4.57
N SER A 45 3.24 17.05 -5.26
CA SER A 45 3.73 18.26 -4.59
C SER A 45 2.63 18.87 -3.71
N GLY A 46 2.90 19.01 -2.42
CA GLY A 46 1.95 19.55 -1.45
C GLY A 46 0.97 18.51 -0.88
N GLU A 47 1.04 17.26 -1.31
CA GLU A 47 0.22 16.15 -0.83
C GLU A 47 0.84 15.50 0.42
N ALA A 48 0.02 15.20 1.44
CA ALA A 48 0.49 14.40 2.56
C ALA A 48 0.70 12.95 2.10
N TYR A 49 1.74 12.28 2.59
CA TYR A 49 2.09 10.94 2.12
C TYR A 49 0.98 9.89 2.35
N CYS A 50 0.21 10.02 3.43
CA CYS A 50 -0.97 9.18 3.66
C CYS A 50 -2.08 9.44 2.64
N ASP A 51 -2.30 10.70 2.28
CA ASP A 51 -3.32 11.10 1.29
C ASP A 51 -2.94 10.54 -0.09
N GLY A 52 -1.66 10.63 -0.48
CA GLY A 52 -1.16 10.01 -1.71
C GLY A 52 -1.28 8.48 -1.73
N ALA A 53 -1.02 7.81 -0.59
CA ALA A 53 -1.27 6.37 -0.48
C ALA A 53 -2.76 6.02 -0.67
N ALA A 54 -3.67 6.80 -0.09
CA ALA A 54 -5.11 6.60 -0.22
C ALA A 54 -5.61 6.85 -1.65
N ARG A 55 -5.12 7.90 -2.32
CA ARG A 55 -5.41 8.19 -3.72
C ARG A 55 -5.02 7.03 -4.62
N GLU A 56 -3.80 6.52 -4.48
CA GLU A 56 -3.31 5.36 -5.25
C GLU A 56 -4.16 4.09 -4.99
N ALA A 57 -4.67 3.89 -3.77
CA ALA A 57 -5.59 2.80 -3.48
C ALA A 57 -6.92 2.93 -4.23
N GLY A 58 -7.45 4.15 -4.34
CA GLY A 58 -8.64 4.44 -5.13
C GLY A 58 -8.42 4.23 -6.63
N GLU A 59 -7.31 4.74 -7.17
CA GLU A 59 -6.97 4.66 -8.59
C GLU A 59 -6.61 3.24 -9.03
N GLU A 60 -5.69 2.58 -8.31
CA GLU A 60 -5.13 1.29 -8.72
C GLU A 60 -6.00 0.10 -8.28
N ALA A 61 -6.72 0.22 -7.17
CA ALA A 61 -7.48 -0.88 -6.57
C ALA A 61 -8.97 -0.61 -6.37
N GLY A 62 -9.46 0.61 -6.55
CA GLY A 62 -10.87 0.94 -6.36
C GLY A 62 -11.36 0.78 -4.92
N VAL A 63 -10.48 0.96 -3.94
CA VAL A 63 -10.82 0.86 -2.50
C VAL A 63 -10.66 2.20 -1.82
N PHE A 64 -11.62 2.53 -0.94
CA PHE A 64 -11.70 3.82 -0.24
C PHE A 64 -12.00 3.61 1.24
N GLY A 65 -11.52 4.53 2.07
CA GLY A 65 -11.73 4.47 3.51
C GLY A 65 -10.81 5.43 4.28
N SER A 66 -10.57 5.11 5.54
CA SER A 66 -9.79 5.96 6.45
C SER A 66 -8.32 5.58 6.40
N VAL A 67 -7.44 6.52 6.01
CA VAL A 67 -6.00 6.29 6.01
C VAL A 67 -5.36 6.77 7.30
N HIS A 68 -4.40 5.99 7.82
CA HIS A 68 -3.63 6.37 8.99
C HIS A 68 -2.59 7.42 8.65
N ALA A 69 -2.44 8.45 9.48
CA ALA A 69 -1.51 9.54 9.21
C ALA A 69 -0.03 9.10 9.28
N ALA A 70 0.29 8.19 10.21
CA ALA A 70 1.64 7.63 10.35
C ALA A 70 1.78 6.32 9.54
N PRO A 71 2.94 6.06 8.91
CA PRO A 71 3.18 4.80 8.23
C PRO A 71 3.27 3.64 9.24
N VAL A 72 2.75 2.48 8.84
CA VAL A 72 2.91 1.22 9.60
C VAL A 72 4.27 0.56 9.38
N GLY A 73 5.05 1.09 8.45
CA GLY A 73 6.44 0.72 8.20
C GLY A 73 6.87 1.07 6.79
N ASP A 74 8.02 0.56 6.37
CA ASP A 74 8.55 0.77 5.04
C ASP A 74 9.29 -0.47 4.52
N PHE A 75 9.50 -0.52 3.21
CA PHE A 75 10.37 -1.50 2.60
C PHE A 75 11.13 -0.90 1.42
N THR A 76 12.22 -1.57 1.02
CA THR A 76 13.01 -1.17 -0.14
C THR A 76 12.98 -2.25 -1.21
N TYR A 77 12.94 -1.82 -2.47
CA TYR A 77 13.10 -2.70 -3.63
C TYR A 77 13.96 -2.03 -4.70
N ARG A 78 14.40 -2.83 -5.67
CA ARG A 78 15.15 -2.35 -6.84
C ARG A 78 14.17 -2.10 -7.99
N LYS A 79 14.04 -0.85 -8.41
CA LYS A 79 13.18 -0.45 -9.53
C LYS A 79 14.02 -0.27 -10.79
N VAL A 80 13.66 -0.99 -11.85
CA VAL A 80 14.20 -0.76 -13.19
C VAL A 80 13.48 0.44 -13.79
N MET A 81 14.23 1.52 -14.01
CA MET A 81 13.71 2.75 -14.63
C MET A 81 13.51 2.54 -16.13
N ARG A 82 12.70 3.41 -16.75
CA ARG A 82 12.39 3.31 -18.18
C ARG A 82 13.65 3.34 -19.06
N GLN A 83 14.69 4.06 -18.63
CA GLN A 83 15.97 4.16 -19.34
C GLN A 83 16.93 3.00 -19.01
N GLY A 84 16.48 1.93 -18.34
CA GLY A 84 17.23 0.70 -18.12
C GLY A 84 18.14 0.67 -16.88
N TYR A 85 18.35 1.81 -16.21
CA TYR A 85 19.11 1.83 -14.95
C TYR A 85 18.26 1.40 -13.76
N VAL A 86 18.92 0.86 -12.73
CA VAL A 86 18.28 0.37 -11.50
C VAL A 86 18.45 1.41 -10.40
N VAL A 87 17.35 1.77 -9.74
CA VAL A 87 17.37 2.66 -8.56
C VAL A 87 16.84 1.94 -7.33
N PRO A 88 17.46 2.13 -6.15
CA PRO A 88 16.83 1.81 -4.88
C PRO A 88 15.56 2.65 -4.74
N SER A 89 14.44 2.00 -4.44
CA SER A 89 13.17 2.65 -4.14
C SER A 89 12.76 2.31 -2.71
N GLN A 90 12.55 3.32 -1.88
CA GLN A 90 11.97 3.17 -0.53
C GLN A 90 10.47 3.46 -0.60
N VAL A 91 9.68 2.59 0.02
CA VAL A 91 8.21 2.66 -0.01
C VAL A 91 7.72 2.78 1.42
N PHE A 92 7.12 3.92 1.78
CA PHE A 92 6.42 4.08 3.05
C PHE A 92 5.01 3.52 2.92
N VAL A 93 4.60 2.67 3.86
CA VAL A 93 3.33 1.96 3.82
C VAL A 93 2.39 2.54 4.86
N PHE A 94 1.22 3.00 4.42
CA PHE A 94 0.17 3.58 5.27
C PHE A 94 -1.02 2.63 5.32
N ALA A 95 -1.49 2.33 6.52
CA ALA A 95 -2.67 1.49 6.70
C ALA A 95 -3.92 2.25 6.24
N LEU A 96 -4.75 1.60 5.42
CA LEU A 96 -6.01 2.14 4.91
C LEU A 96 -7.14 1.21 5.36
N TRP A 97 -7.95 1.65 6.32
CA TRP A 97 -9.12 0.91 6.76
C TRP A 97 -10.24 1.07 5.74
N VAL A 98 -10.50 0.01 4.97
CA VAL A 98 -11.42 0.08 3.83
C VAL A 98 -12.87 0.10 4.31
N ARG A 99 -13.64 1.05 3.76
CA ARG A 99 -15.08 1.22 3.96
C ARG A 99 -15.89 0.94 2.71
N GLU A 100 -15.28 1.16 1.54
CA GLU A 100 -15.93 0.99 0.24
C GLU A 100 -14.98 0.29 -0.72
N THR A 101 -15.52 -0.66 -1.49
CA THR A 101 -14.82 -1.30 -2.61
C THR A 101 -15.70 -1.15 -3.84
N ARG A 102 -15.25 -0.40 -4.84
CA ARG A 102 -16.03 -0.12 -6.07
C ARG A 102 -15.79 -1.18 -7.13
N ASP A 103 -16.84 -1.55 -7.87
CA ASP A 103 -16.75 -2.49 -8.99
C ASP A 103 -16.20 -1.85 -10.28
N THR A 104 -16.25 -0.53 -10.38
CA THR A 104 -15.61 0.24 -11.46
C THR A 104 -14.66 1.26 -10.86
N TRP A 105 -13.42 1.24 -11.32
CA TRP A 105 -12.35 2.13 -10.86
C TRP A 105 -11.36 2.42 -12.02
N PRO A 106 -10.52 3.45 -11.92
CA PRO A 106 -9.72 3.95 -13.04
C PRO A 106 -8.83 2.91 -13.73
N GLU A 107 -8.20 2.02 -12.96
CA GLU A 107 -7.26 1.03 -13.50
C GLU A 107 -7.81 -0.39 -13.66
N LYS A 108 -9.13 -0.57 -13.64
CA LYS A 108 -9.75 -1.90 -13.61
C LYS A 108 -9.36 -2.83 -14.76
N ASP A 109 -9.11 -2.24 -15.93
CA ASP A 109 -8.82 -3.01 -17.15
C ASP A 109 -7.33 -3.41 -17.25
N VAL A 110 -6.47 -2.85 -16.39
CA VAL A 110 -5.01 -3.08 -16.40
C VAL A 110 -4.47 -3.64 -15.09
N ARG A 111 -5.30 -3.74 -14.04
CA ARG A 111 -4.96 -4.31 -12.74
C ARG A 111 -5.94 -5.42 -12.39
N LYS A 112 -5.41 -6.54 -11.89
CA LYS A 112 -6.20 -7.47 -11.06
C LYS A 112 -6.04 -7.06 -9.60
N ARG A 113 -7.09 -7.26 -8.79
CA ARG A 113 -7.07 -7.04 -7.34
C ARG A 113 -7.59 -8.28 -6.61
N ARG A 114 -7.14 -8.51 -5.38
CA ARG A 114 -7.60 -9.63 -4.55
C ARG A 114 -7.49 -9.30 -3.06
N TRP A 115 -8.55 -9.59 -2.32
CA TRP A 115 -8.53 -9.71 -0.87
C TRP A 115 -7.91 -11.04 -0.48
N ILE A 116 -6.89 -11.01 0.38
CA ILE A 116 -6.14 -12.18 0.83
C ILE A 116 -5.69 -12.01 2.28
N THR A 117 -5.36 -13.11 2.94
CA THR A 117 -4.82 -13.08 4.31
C THR A 117 -3.42 -12.47 4.34
N LEU A 118 -2.96 -12.02 5.52
CA LEU A 118 -1.60 -11.52 5.72
C LEU A 118 -0.52 -12.55 5.30
N THR A 119 -0.74 -13.83 5.63
CA THR A 119 0.17 -14.92 5.28
C THR A 119 0.22 -15.15 3.77
N GLU A 120 -0.93 -15.12 3.09
CA GLU A 120 -0.99 -15.25 1.63
C GLU A 120 -0.32 -14.05 0.95
N ALA A 121 -0.52 -12.84 1.46
CA ALA A 121 0.14 -11.63 0.94
C ALA A 121 1.67 -11.72 1.02
N ALA A 122 2.21 -12.26 2.13
CA ALA A 122 3.63 -12.52 2.27
C ALA A 122 4.17 -13.55 1.25
N GLY A 123 3.33 -14.51 0.84
CA GLY A 123 3.67 -15.53 -0.17
C GLY A 123 3.57 -15.04 -1.61
N LEU A 124 2.61 -14.16 -1.92
CA LEU A 124 2.37 -13.64 -3.28
C LEU A 124 3.21 -12.42 -3.64
N ALA A 125 3.76 -11.71 -2.65
CA ALA A 125 4.50 -10.47 -2.83
C ALA A 125 5.59 -10.56 -3.92
N GLY A 126 5.51 -9.63 -4.87
CA GLY A 126 6.33 -9.60 -6.08
C GLY A 126 7.79 -9.26 -5.89
N ASP A 127 8.19 -8.78 -4.72
CA ASP A 127 9.58 -8.50 -4.39
C ASP A 127 9.90 -8.89 -2.93
N ARG A 128 11.19 -9.13 -2.66
CA ARG A 128 11.65 -9.60 -1.36
C ARG A 128 11.45 -8.59 -0.23
N GLY A 129 11.46 -7.30 -0.53
CA GLY A 129 11.21 -6.23 0.43
C GLY A 129 9.76 -6.26 0.90
N LEU A 130 8.82 -6.28 -0.04
CA LEU A 130 7.39 -6.40 0.26
C LEU A 130 7.07 -7.72 0.97
N ALA A 131 7.64 -8.84 0.52
CA ALA A 131 7.43 -10.14 1.15
C ALA A 131 7.89 -10.16 2.62
N ARG A 132 9.03 -9.53 2.93
CA ARG A 132 9.52 -9.39 4.30
C ARG A 132 8.61 -8.50 5.14
N PHE A 133 8.18 -7.37 4.59
CA PHE A 133 7.26 -6.45 5.26
C PHE A 133 5.95 -7.15 5.63
N MET A 134 5.29 -7.80 4.66
CA MET A 134 4.03 -8.53 4.90
C MET A 134 4.20 -9.67 5.90
N ARG A 135 5.34 -10.38 5.84
CA ARG A 135 5.66 -11.45 6.79
C ARG A 135 5.78 -10.93 8.23
N GLY A 136 6.44 -9.79 8.44
CA GLY A 136 6.54 -9.19 9.77
C GLY A 136 5.18 -8.80 10.36
N ILE A 137 4.26 -8.34 9.52
CA ILE A 137 2.86 -8.10 9.94
C ILE A 137 2.17 -9.43 10.26
N ALA A 138 2.32 -10.46 9.43
CA ALA A 138 1.71 -11.78 9.63
C ALA A 138 2.22 -12.49 10.91
N GLU A 139 3.52 -12.46 11.17
CA GLU A 139 4.16 -13.11 12.33
C GLU A 139 3.75 -12.47 13.66
N THR A 140 3.30 -11.21 13.63
CA THR A 140 2.71 -10.52 14.79
C THR A 140 1.19 -10.58 14.80
N ASP A 141 0.60 -11.44 13.95
CA ASP A 141 -0.84 -11.60 13.77
C ASP A 141 -1.55 -10.27 13.45
N GLY A 142 -0.87 -9.33 12.78
CA GLY A 142 -1.43 -8.02 12.46
C GLY A 142 -1.50 -7.06 13.64
N ALA A 143 -0.64 -7.21 14.67
CA ALA A 143 -0.59 -6.31 15.82
C ALA A 143 -0.55 -4.81 15.43
N ALA A 144 0.25 -4.44 14.42
CA ALA A 144 0.29 -3.07 13.91
C ALA A 144 -1.07 -2.60 13.35
N LEU A 145 -1.78 -3.46 12.63
CA LEU A 145 -3.11 -3.14 12.10
C LEU A 145 -4.17 -3.03 13.21
N ARG A 146 -4.07 -3.85 14.27
CA ARG A 146 -4.94 -3.73 15.45
C ARG A 146 -4.76 -2.39 16.16
N SER A 147 -3.50 -1.99 16.40
CA SER A 147 -3.23 -0.69 17.03
C SER A 147 -3.80 0.46 16.20
N VAL A 148 -3.55 0.46 14.88
CA VAL A 148 -4.11 1.45 13.96
C VAL A 148 -5.63 1.46 13.99
N LEU A 149 -6.26 0.27 13.93
CA LEU A 149 -7.72 0.16 13.96
C LEU A 149 -8.30 0.74 15.25
N ALA A 150 -7.72 0.40 16.41
CA ALA A 150 -8.14 0.93 17.70
C ALA A 150 -7.98 2.46 17.78
N GLU A 151 -6.88 3.01 17.26
CA GLU A 151 -6.66 4.47 17.19
C GLU A 151 -7.69 5.17 16.28
N MET A 152 -8.00 4.58 15.13
CA MET A 152 -9.02 5.08 14.21
C MET A 152 -10.43 5.02 14.80
N GLU A 153 -10.77 3.94 15.52
CA GLU A 153 -12.05 3.77 16.21
C GLU A 153 -12.20 4.76 17.38
N ALA A 154 -11.11 5.08 18.07
CA ALA A 154 -11.11 6.04 19.18
C ALA A 154 -11.23 7.51 18.72
N GLY A 155 -11.27 7.79 17.41
CA GLY A 155 -11.38 9.15 16.87
C GLY A 155 -10.12 9.99 17.03
N GLY A 156 -8.96 9.36 17.27
CA GLY A 156 -7.66 10.01 17.50
C GLY A 156 -6.98 10.57 16.23
N ALA A 157 -7.62 11.53 15.56
CA ALA A 157 -7.10 12.48 14.54
C ALA A 157 -6.54 11.97 13.18
N PRO A 158 -6.71 12.80 12.13
CA PRO A 158 -7.87 12.85 11.26
C PRO A 158 -7.79 11.77 10.15
N ALA A 159 -8.81 10.93 10.04
CA ALA A 159 -9.12 10.34 8.74
C ALA A 159 -9.47 11.49 7.81
N ARG A 160 -8.52 11.92 6.96
CA ARG A 160 -8.84 12.85 5.88
C ARG A 160 -9.55 12.04 4.80
N GLU A 161 -10.78 12.42 4.50
CA GLU A 161 -11.39 11.97 3.26
C GLU A 161 -10.51 12.50 2.11
N PRO A 162 -10.11 11.65 1.15
CA PRO A 162 -9.33 12.11 0.01
C PRO A 162 -10.12 13.20 -0.71
N ALA A 163 -9.46 14.34 -0.99
CA ALA A 163 -10.06 15.42 -1.75
C ALA A 163 -10.58 14.87 -3.08
N THR A 164 -11.87 15.04 -3.33
CA THR A 164 -12.47 14.73 -4.63
C THR A 164 -11.94 15.74 -5.64
N SER A 165 -11.38 15.25 -6.75
CA SER A 165 -11.10 16.03 -7.96
C SER A 165 -11.37 15.15 -9.18
#